data_AF-A0A2A6CNN5-F1
#
_entry.id   AF-A0A2A6CNN5-F1
#
_cell.length_a   1.000
_cell.length_b   1.000
_cell.length_c   1.000
_cell.angle_alpha   90.00
_cell.angle_beta   90.00
_cell.angle_gamma   90.00
#
_symmetry.space_group_name_H-M   'P 1'
#
loop_
_entity.id
_entity.type
_entity.pdbx_description
1 polymer ?
#
loop_
_entity_poly.entity_id
_entity_poly.type
_entity_poly.pdbx_seq_one_letter_code
_entity_poly.pdbx_strand_id
1 'polypeptide(L)'
;MNQWLPIELLRKQKLLFFHWHHHALTLCFSWYAYSAGAPSGRHLLYFNAIIHAMMYSYYFLTSLNIRPPLIVSKFITLAEISHFFFIVYMLVHLTMLVYVYQEPCQFDSKCLALTWMMDLSYLYLFIEFYMKNARNPNERILSKMNATEHSWQIKFDAAELYWILTDQEFDRHRAGRWMNDHVVFTFQAAIFYLFTIFALKKWMQDREPFKLQWPVAAWNFTIALVSGVCAAVMTPEFVRNLYELGFSATLCTAREETFSGTRGLALFVLLFARLPEFIDTIFIVLKKQPLLFIHYYHHALTLCFAWSTYSYFTPAMRHPAYVNALIHTVMYSYYFLTTLKIRPPPIVARCITIAQIVQFVYIFYGLAHQTAIIYVFKMPCLQDPTGLALIWFMDLTYLYHRAGRWMDDHVVFTFQAVLLYLATILSLKQWMKEREPFKLQVPVAIWDFSIALVSGVCAAAMTREYFTATFNKGFYGIDSLVLVASRCSTRDTFYAGSNGLAVFVLLFARLSEFIDTLFI
;
A
#
# COMPACT_ATOMS: atom_id res chain seq x y z
N MET A 1 -0.62 -23.82 1.03
CA MET A 1 0.84 -23.89 0.98
C MET A 1 1.18 -23.89 -0.49
N ASN A 2 1.64 -22.73 -0.93
CA ASN A 2 1.70 -22.29 -2.31
C ASN A 2 3.16 -21.96 -2.67
N GLN A 3 3.56 -22.18 -3.92
CA GLN A 3 4.93 -21.99 -4.46
C GLN A 3 5.12 -20.57 -5.03
N TRP A 4 6.33 -20.20 -5.47
CA TRP A 4 6.61 -18.87 -6.03
C TRP A 4 5.53 -18.40 -7.04
N LEU A 5 4.96 -17.20 -6.85
CA LEU A 5 3.71 -16.77 -7.49
C LEU A 5 3.69 -16.89 -9.03
N PRO A 6 4.76 -16.54 -9.77
CA PRO A 6 4.82 -16.77 -11.21
C PRO A 6 4.74 -18.25 -11.62
N ILE A 7 5.33 -19.15 -10.83
CA ILE A 7 5.23 -20.61 -11.06
C ILE A 7 3.77 -21.08 -10.85
N GLU A 8 3.06 -20.55 -9.85
CA GLU A 8 1.66 -20.89 -9.62
C GLU A 8 0.78 -20.47 -10.79
N LEU A 9 1.02 -19.28 -11.33
CA LEU A 9 0.30 -18.74 -12.49
C LEU A 9 0.56 -19.57 -13.76
N LEU A 10 1.82 -19.93 -14.02
CA LEU A 10 2.20 -20.80 -15.15
C LEU A 10 1.57 -22.20 -15.05
N ARG A 11 1.22 -22.64 -13.83
CA ARG A 11 0.51 -23.89 -13.55
C ARG A 11 -1.00 -23.73 -13.39
N LYS A 12 -1.56 -22.52 -13.60
CA LYS A 12 -2.97 -22.16 -13.37
C LYS A 12 -3.50 -22.47 -11.97
N GLN A 13 -2.65 -22.41 -10.95
CA GLN A 13 -3.08 -22.58 -9.56
C GLN A 13 -3.71 -21.29 -9.01
N LYS A 14 -4.60 -21.43 -8.02
CA LYS A 14 -5.31 -20.29 -7.43
C LYS A 14 -4.33 -19.45 -6.60
N LEU A 15 -4.14 -18.20 -7.03
CA LEU A 15 -3.41 -17.18 -6.27
C LEU A 15 -4.19 -16.84 -4.99
N LEU A 16 -3.63 -17.16 -3.82
CA LEU A 16 -4.23 -16.83 -2.53
C LEU A 16 -3.87 -15.39 -2.14
N PHE A 17 -4.84 -14.63 -1.61
CA PHE A 17 -4.63 -13.26 -1.16
C PHE A 17 -3.48 -13.16 -0.15
N PHE A 18 -3.51 -14.04 0.85
CA PHE A 18 -2.48 -14.19 1.86
C PHE A 18 -1.07 -14.32 1.26
N HIS A 19 -0.94 -15.06 0.14
CA HIS A 19 0.36 -15.38 -0.43
C HIS A 19 1.06 -14.16 -1.04
N TRP A 20 0.36 -13.41 -1.89
CA TRP A 20 0.97 -12.23 -2.51
C TRP A 20 1.12 -11.08 -1.51
N HIS A 21 0.20 -10.96 -0.56
CA HIS A 21 0.30 -9.97 0.52
C HIS A 21 1.55 -10.18 1.38
N HIS A 22 1.81 -11.42 1.80
CA HIS A 22 3.02 -11.80 2.54
C HIS A 22 4.30 -11.47 1.76
N HIS A 23 4.41 -11.88 0.49
CA HIS A 23 5.65 -11.63 -0.27
C HIS A 23 5.90 -10.14 -0.55
N ALA A 24 4.86 -9.37 -0.84
CA ALA A 24 4.99 -7.94 -1.08
C ALA A 24 5.37 -7.17 0.20
N LEU A 25 4.70 -7.47 1.32
CA LEU A 25 4.93 -6.78 2.59
C LEU A 25 6.29 -7.16 3.20
N THR A 26 6.69 -8.44 3.13
CA THR A 26 8.00 -8.90 3.62
C THR A 26 9.13 -8.27 2.81
N LEU A 27 9.00 -8.10 1.49
CA LEU A 27 10.03 -7.41 0.67
C LEU A 27 10.21 -5.94 1.09
N CYS A 28 9.11 -5.22 1.29
CA CYS A 28 9.14 -3.84 1.78
C CYS A 28 9.79 -3.73 3.17
N PHE A 29 9.38 -4.61 4.08
CA PHE A 29 9.86 -4.63 5.45
C PHE A 29 11.35 -4.96 5.52
N SER A 30 11.81 -6.02 4.84
CA SER A 30 13.22 -6.44 4.89
C SER A 30 14.18 -5.36 4.40
N TRP A 31 13.79 -4.61 3.36
CA TRP A 31 14.61 -3.51 2.85
C TRP A 31 14.69 -2.34 3.84
N TYR A 32 13.54 -1.95 4.41
CA TYR A 32 13.48 -0.90 5.43
C TYR A 32 14.27 -1.28 6.70
N ALA A 33 14.05 -2.49 7.23
CA ALA A 33 14.71 -2.99 8.43
C ALA A 33 16.24 -3.09 8.26
N TYR A 34 16.72 -3.45 7.08
CA TYR A 34 18.14 -3.44 6.74
C TYR A 34 18.71 -2.02 6.75
N SER A 35 18.02 -1.06 6.12
CA SER A 35 18.46 0.34 6.09
C SER A 35 18.46 1.00 7.48
N ALA A 36 17.51 0.60 8.34
CA ALA A 36 17.39 1.10 9.71
C ALA A 36 18.38 0.44 10.68
N GLY A 37 19.11 -0.61 10.27
CA GLY A 37 20.07 -1.33 11.11
C GLY A 37 19.45 -1.96 12.35
N ALA A 38 18.18 -2.40 12.28
CA ALA A 38 17.40 -2.84 13.42
C ALA A 38 17.94 -4.17 14.01
N PRO A 39 18.51 -4.18 15.24
CA PRO A 39 19.10 -5.39 15.82
C PRO A 39 18.10 -6.51 16.09
N SER A 40 16.84 -6.17 16.34
CA SER A 40 15.73 -7.09 16.62
C SER A 40 15.34 -7.97 15.42
N GLY A 41 15.68 -7.56 14.19
CA GLY A 41 15.40 -8.33 12.97
C GLY A 41 16.15 -9.68 12.88
N ARG A 42 17.18 -9.89 13.69
CA ARG A 42 17.97 -11.14 13.70
C ARG A 42 17.17 -12.37 14.14
N HIS A 43 16.33 -12.22 15.17
CA HIS A 43 15.46 -13.31 15.65
C HIS A 43 14.43 -13.69 14.59
N LEU A 44 13.78 -12.68 14.00
CA LEU A 44 12.81 -12.85 12.92
C LEU A 44 13.42 -13.61 11.74
N LEU A 45 14.60 -13.18 11.27
CA LEU A 45 15.28 -13.80 10.13
C LEU A 45 15.72 -15.24 10.42
N TYR A 46 16.26 -15.52 11.62
CA TYR A 46 16.72 -16.86 12.00
C TYR A 46 15.58 -17.89 11.97
N PHE A 47 14.49 -17.61 12.68
CA PHE A 47 13.39 -18.56 12.73
C PHE A 47 12.63 -18.64 11.40
N ASN A 48 12.53 -17.53 10.65
CA ASN A 48 11.94 -17.54 9.31
C ASN A 48 12.76 -18.43 8.35
N ALA A 49 14.09 -18.37 8.42
CA ALA A 49 14.98 -19.23 7.62
C ALA A 49 14.80 -20.73 7.92
N ILE A 50 14.62 -21.09 9.19
CA ILE A 50 14.34 -22.49 9.59
C ILE A 50 13.00 -22.96 9.03
N ILE A 51 11.94 -22.17 9.21
CA ILE A 51 10.59 -22.51 8.74
C ILE A 51 10.56 -22.57 7.20
N HIS A 52 11.23 -21.64 6.51
CA HIS A 52 11.38 -21.69 5.05
C HIS A 52 12.17 -22.92 4.61
N ALA A 53 13.26 -23.31 5.28
CA ALA A 53 13.98 -24.54 4.95
C ALA A 53 13.06 -25.77 5.03
N MET A 54 12.21 -25.86 6.06
CA MET A 54 11.22 -26.94 6.20
C MET A 54 10.14 -26.90 5.11
N MET A 55 9.53 -25.72 4.87
CA MET A 55 8.45 -25.55 3.90
C MET A 55 8.91 -25.83 2.46
N TYR A 56 10.08 -25.30 2.05
CA TYR A 56 10.59 -25.53 0.69
C TYR A 56 11.11 -26.96 0.49
N SER A 57 11.61 -27.62 1.54
CA SER A 57 11.91 -29.06 1.48
C SER A 57 10.65 -29.89 1.23
N TYR A 58 9.53 -29.52 1.85
CA TYR A 58 8.24 -30.16 1.58
C TYR A 58 7.76 -29.94 0.14
N TYR A 59 7.90 -28.71 -0.40
CA TYR A 59 7.55 -28.44 -1.80
C TYR A 59 8.46 -29.17 -2.79
N PHE A 60 9.77 -29.25 -2.50
CA PHE A 60 10.70 -30.01 -3.30
C PHE A 60 10.28 -31.48 -3.42
N LEU A 61 9.99 -32.15 -2.30
CA LEU A 61 9.51 -33.54 -2.33
C LEU A 61 8.20 -33.66 -3.14
N THR A 62 7.28 -32.72 -2.94
CA THR A 62 6.00 -32.68 -3.67
C THR A 62 6.21 -32.47 -5.19
N SER A 63 7.22 -31.69 -5.59
CA SER A 63 7.58 -31.45 -6.99
C SER A 63 8.17 -32.70 -7.67
N LEU A 64 8.81 -33.59 -6.90
CA LEU A 64 9.31 -34.89 -7.36
C LEU A 64 8.22 -35.98 -7.43
N ASN A 65 6.94 -35.62 -7.27
CA ASN A 65 5.80 -36.54 -7.13
C ASN A 65 5.89 -37.48 -5.91
N ILE A 66 6.79 -37.21 -4.96
CA ILE A 66 6.79 -37.86 -3.66
C ILE A 66 5.69 -37.19 -2.84
N ARG A 67 4.76 -37.96 -2.28
CA ARG A 67 3.66 -37.42 -1.47
C ARG A 67 3.96 -37.61 0.02
N PRO A 68 4.46 -36.58 0.74
CA PRO A 68 4.67 -36.70 2.17
C PRO A 68 3.32 -36.86 2.88
N PRO A 69 3.27 -37.56 4.04
CA PRO A 69 2.02 -37.77 4.77
C PRO A 69 1.41 -36.44 5.22
N LEU A 70 0.07 -36.36 5.28
CA LEU A 70 -0.66 -35.13 5.66
C LEU A 70 -0.28 -34.58 7.03
N ILE A 71 0.24 -35.44 7.92
CA ILE A 71 0.74 -35.05 9.24
C ILE A 71 1.90 -34.05 9.10
N VAL A 72 2.75 -34.22 8.09
CA VAL A 72 3.90 -33.35 7.86
C VAL A 72 3.45 -31.95 7.43
N SER A 73 2.47 -31.81 6.54
CA SER A 73 2.01 -30.46 6.14
C SER A 73 1.27 -29.74 7.26
N LYS A 74 0.52 -30.49 8.09
CA LYS A 74 -0.09 -29.95 9.32
C LYS A 74 0.96 -29.49 10.31
N PHE A 75 2.02 -30.27 10.51
CA PHE A 75 3.14 -29.91 11.38
C PHE A 75 3.85 -28.63 10.90
N ILE A 76 4.14 -28.50 9.60
CA ILE A 76 4.78 -27.29 9.06
C ILE A 76 3.87 -26.07 9.27
N THR A 77 2.56 -26.17 8.97
CA THR A 77 1.62 -25.06 9.17
C THR A 77 1.51 -24.68 10.66
N LEU A 78 1.55 -25.67 11.56
CA LEU A 78 1.56 -25.42 13.00
C LEU A 78 2.86 -24.77 13.47
N ALA A 79 4.01 -25.16 12.89
CA ALA A 79 5.31 -24.56 13.16
C ALA A 79 5.37 -23.10 12.70
N GLU A 80 4.80 -22.77 11.53
CA GLU A 80 4.63 -21.39 11.04
C GLU A 80 3.82 -20.52 12.00
N ILE A 81 2.66 -21.02 12.46
CA ILE A 81 1.81 -20.30 13.41
C ILE A 81 2.51 -20.12 14.76
N SER A 82 3.17 -21.18 15.26
CA SER A 82 3.89 -21.15 16.54
C SER A 82 5.04 -20.13 16.51
N HIS A 83 5.72 -20.02 15.38
CA HIS A 83 6.74 -19.01 15.14
C HIS A 83 6.18 -17.58 15.24
N PHE A 84 5.03 -17.28 14.62
CA PHE A 84 4.43 -15.95 14.72
C PHE A 84 3.98 -15.61 16.15
N PHE A 85 3.45 -16.57 16.90
CA PHE A 85 3.15 -16.36 18.32
C PHE A 85 4.41 -16.04 19.14
N PHE A 86 5.51 -16.75 18.88
CA PHE A 86 6.79 -16.49 19.53
C PHE A 86 7.34 -15.09 19.20
N ILE A 87 7.19 -14.63 17.96
CA ILE A 87 7.59 -13.27 17.55
C ILE A 87 6.73 -12.22 18.24
N VAL A 88 5.40 -12.40 18.30
CA VAL A 88 4.50 -11.48 19.01
C VAL A 88 4.88 -11.39 20.48
N TYR A 89 5.20 -12.51 21.14
CA TYR A 89 5.71 -12.51 22.51
C TYR A 89 6.99 -11.67 22.65
N MET A 90 7.96 -11.86 21.75
CA MET A 90 9.19 -11.07 21.73
C MET A 90 8.93 -9.57 21.50
N LEU A 91 7.97 -9.21 20.64
CA LEU A 91 7.57 -7.82 20.40
C LEU A 91 6.91 -7.18 21.62
N VAL A 92 6.04 -7.91 22.33
CA VAL A 92 5.45 -7.43 23.61
C VAL A 92 6.57 -7.13 24.60
N HIS A 93 7.49 -8.08 24.79
CA HIS A 93 8.59 -7.93 25.73
C HIS A 93 9.51 -6.76 25.37
N LEU A 94 9.89 -6.62 24.10
CA LEU A 94 10.69 -5.50 23.61
C LEU A 94 9.98 -4.16 23.84
N THR A 95 8.67 -4.12 23.59
CA THR A 95 7.83 -2.93 23.84
C THR A 95 7.80 -2.59 25.34
N MET A 96 7.69 -3.58 26.22
CA MET A 96 7.75 -3.37 27.67
C MET A 96 9.11 -2.84 28.13
N LEU A 97 10.21 -3.42 27.67
CA LEU A 97 11.56 -2.96 28.03
C LEU A 97 11.81 -1.50 27.64
N VAL A 98 11.36 -1.12 26.45
CA VAL A 98 11.51 0.24 25.93
C VAL A 98 10.60 1.24 26.64
N TYR A 99 9.31 0.94 26.74
CA TYR A 99 8.31 1.95 27.14
C TYR A 99 7.97 1.91 28.62
N VAL A 100 8.12 0.77 29.29
CA VAL A 100 7.80 0.59 30.71
C VAL A 100 9.06 0.66 31.57
N TYR A 101 10.10 -0.10 31.19
CA TYR A 101 11.34 -0.17 31.96
C TYR A 101 12.39 0.88 31.58
N GLN A 102 12.15 1.65 30.50
CA GLN A 102 13.02 2.74 30.02
C GLN A 102 14.50 2.33 29.83
N GLU A 103 14.74 1.09 29.43
CA GLU A 103 16.10 0.62 29.17
C GLU A 103 16.70 1.31 27.93
N PRO A 104 17.98 1.73 27.95
CA PRO A 104 18.63 2.45 26.87
C PRO A 104 18.86 1.53 25.67
N CYS A 105 17.87 1.51 24.78
CA CYS A 105 17.83 0.65 23.62
C CYS A 105 18.08 1.39 22.32
N GLN A 106 19.06 0.93 21.52
CA GLN A 106 19.23 1.40 20.13
C GLN A 106 18.20 0.69 19.24
N PHE A 107 17.01 1.29 19.10
CA PHE A 107 15.94 0.76 18.23
C PHE A 107 15.23 1.89 17.48
N ASP A 108 14.77 1.60 16.26
CA ASP A 108 13.92 2.51 15.49
C ASP A 108 12.44 2.25 15.81
N SER A 109 11.77 3.25 16.37
CA SER A 109 10.33 3.20 16.69
C SER A 109 9.44 2.92 15.48
N LYS A 110 9.86 3.38 14.28
CA LYS A 110 9.12 3.13 13.03
C LYS A 110 9.27 1.69 12.58
N CYS A 111 10.48 1.13 12.67
CA CYS A 111 10.71 -0.29 12.41
C CYS A 111 9.87 -1.17 13.34
N LEU A 112 9.81 -0.84 14.64
CA LEU A 112 9.01 -1.57 15.62
C LEU A 112 7.51 -1.54 15.27
N ALA A 113 6.96 -0.38 14.93
CA ALA A 113 5.56 -0.24 14.53
C ALA A 113 5.24 -1.02 13.25
N LEU A 114 6.15 -1.02 12.27
CA LEU A 114 5.99 -1.75 11.02
C LEU A 114 6.04 -3.27 11.25
N THR A 115 6.92 -3.76 12.14
CA THR A 115 6.97 -5.17 12.55
C THR A 115 5.68 -5.61 13.22
N TRP A 116 5.14 -4.80 14.14
CA TRP A 116 3.85 -5.07 14.79
C TRP A 116 2.70 -5.19 13.79
N MET A 117 2.61 -4.26 12.84
CA MET A 117 1.58 -4.28 11.80
C MET A 117 1.70 -5.53 10.91
N MET A 118 2.92 -5.86 10.50
CA MET A 118 3.21 -7.01 9.65
C MET A 118 2.87 -8.33 10.35
N ASP A 119 3.39 -8.55 11.57
CA ASP A 119 3.23 -9.84 12.25
C ASP A 119 1.79 -10.11 12.69
N LEU A 120 1.03 -9.08 13.08
CA LEU A 120 -0.40 -9.23 13.36
C LEU A 120 -1.20 -9.56 12.09
N SER A 121 -0.85 -8.96 10.95
CA SER A 121 -1.48 -9.28 9.67
C SER A 121 -1.20 -10.71 9.24
N TYR A 122 0.04 -11.20 9.42
CA TYR A 122 0.43 -12.56 9.08
C TYR A 122 -0.24 -13.58 10.00
N LEU A 123 -0.18 -13.35 11.32
CA LEU A 123 -0.81 -14.23 12.29
C LEU A 123 -2.31 -14.40 12.01
N TYR A 124 -3.02 -13.31 11.74
CA TYR A 124 -4.44 -13.36 11.36
C TYR A 124 -4.66 -14.23 10.11
N LEU A 125 -3.91 -13.99 9.04
CA LEU A 125 -4.10 -14.69 7.77
C LEU A 125 -3.71 -16.16 7.85
N PHE A 126 -2.68 -16.53 8.61
CA PHE A 126 -2.29 -17.92 8.84
C PHE A 126 -3.31 -18.68 9.69
N ILE A 127 -3.88 -18.06 10.73
CA ILE A 127 -4.98 -18.63 11.52
C ILE A 127 -6.22 -18.82 10.64
N GLU A 128 -6.58 -17.82 9.84
CA GLU A 128 -7.69 -17.90 8.90
C GLU A 128 -7.48 -19.04 7.88
N PHE A 129 -6.26 -19.17 7.34
CA PHE A 129 -5.89 -20.26 6.42
C PHE A 129 -5.98 -21.64 7.08
N TYR A 130 -5.47 -21.78 8.30
CA TYR A 130 -5.53 -23.02 9.07
C TYR A 130 -6.98 -23.42 9.37
N MET A 131 -7.80 -22.48 9.86
CA MET A 131 -9.23 -22.72 10.12
C MET A 131 -10.00 -23.09 8.84
N LYS A 132 -9.73 -22.40 7.73
CA LYS A 132 -10.37 -22.71 6.43
C LYS A 132 -10.00 -24.09 5.90
N ASN A 133 -8.78 -24.57 6.14
CA ASN A 133 -8.35 -25.91 5.74
C ASN A 133 -8.74 -27.01 6.73
N ALA A 134 -9.09 -26.66 7.97
CA ALA A 134 -9.59 -27.59 8.98
C ALA A 134 -11.10 -27.87 8.85
N ARG A 135 -11.86 -27.04 8.12
CA ARG A 135 -13.31 -27.22 7.90
C ARG A 135 -13.65 -28.40 6.97
N ASN A 136 -14.81 -29.01 7.22
CA ASN A 136 -15.32 -30.17 6.47
C ASN A 136 -15.43 -29.87 4.95
N PRO A 137 -15.24 -30.88 4.07
CA PRO A 137 -15.33 -30.71 2.61
C PRO A 137 -16.62 -30.05 2.12
N ASN A 138 -17.74 -30.29 2.81
CA ASN A 138 -19.06 -29.76 2.46
C ASN A 138 -19.19 -28.24 2.72
N GLU A 139 -18.58 -27.71 3.79
CA GLU A 139 -18.54 -26.26 4.06
C GLU A 139 -17.63 -25.52 3.06
N ARG A 140 -16.64 -26.23 2.50
CA ARG A 140 -15.76 -25.71 1.44
C ARG A 140 -16.50 -25.53 0.10
N ILE A 141 -17.55 -26.31 -0.15
CA ILE A 141 -18.41 -26.18 -1.33
C ILE A 141 -19.37 -25.00 -1.16
N LEU A 142 -20.02 -24.88 0.01
CA LEU A 142 -20.90 -23.75 0.34
C LEU A 142 -20.16 -22.41 0.31
N SER A 143 -18.94 -22.33 0.86
CA SER A 143 -18.12 -21.11 0.76
C SER A 143 -17.62 -20.82 -0.66
N LYS A 144 -17.39 -21.84 -1.49
CA LYS A 144 -17.07 -21.66 -2.92
C LYS A 144 -18.26 -21.14 -3.71
N MET A 145 -19.48 -21.60 -3.41
CA MET A 145 -20.73 -21.13 -4.02
C MET A 145 -21.02 -19.67 -3.64
N ASN A 146 -20.80 -19.29 -2.36
CA ASN A 146 -20.98 -17.90 -1.93
C ASN A 146 -19.83 -16.97 -2.39
N ALA A 147 -18.62 -17.50 -2.63
CA ALA A 147 -17.49 -16.69 -3.12
C ALA A 147 -17.50 -16.47 -4.65
N THR A 148 -18.31 -17.22 -5.40
CA THR A 148 -18.47 -17.01 -6.86
C THR A 148 -19.38 -15.85 -7.22
N GLU A 149 -20.03 -15.18 -6.25
CA GLU A 149 -20.95 -14.07 -6.51
C GLU A 149 -20.27 -12.68 -6.51
N HIS A 150 -19.14 -12.51 -5.81
CA HIS A 150 -18.27 -11.33 -5.99
C HIS A 150 -17.36 -11.49 -7.21
N SER A 151 -17.98 -11.58 -8.37
CA SER A 151 -17.28 -11.55 -9.64
C SER A 151 -16.60 -10.18 -9.84
N TRP A 152 -15.34 -10.20 -10.28
CA TRP A 152 -14.57 -9.04 -10.73
C TRP A 152 -15.11 -8.48 -12.06
N GLN A 153 -16.42 -8.30 -12.16
CA GLN A 153 -17.05 -7.68 -13.32
C GLN A 153 -16.87 -6.18 -13.23
N ILE A 154 -16.44 -5.56 -14.33
CA ILE A 154 -16.44 -4.11 -14.50
C ILE A 154 -17.92 -3.70 -14.60
N LYS A 155 -18.54 -3.42 -13.45
CA LYS A 155 -19.88 -2.81 -13.39
C LYS A 155 -19.67 -1.33 -13.14
N PHE A 156 -20.03 -0.51 -14.13
CA PHE A 156 -20.12 0.93 -14.00
C PHE A 156 -21.53 1.34 -14.36
N ASP A 157 -22.33 1.67 -13.35
CA ASP A 157 -23.74 2.06 -13.53
C ASP A 157 -23.82 3.55 -13.90
N ALA A 158 -23.65 3.82 -15.19
CA ALA A 158 -23.72 5.17 -15.75
C ALA A 158 -25.15 5.75 -15.70
N ALA A 159 -26.18 4.90 -15.73
CA ALA A 159 -27.56 5.36 -15.67
C ALA A 159 -27.87 5.95 -14.29
N GLU A 160 -27.48 5.24 -13.24
CA GLU A 160 -27.65 5.72 -11.86
C GLU A 160 -26.83 6.99 -11.59
N LEU A 161 -25.61 7.09 -12.15
CA LEU A 161 -24.80 8.31 -12.07
C LEU A 161 -25.50 9.52 -12.71
N TYR A 162 -26.13 9.34 -13.87
CA TYR A 162 -26.88 10.41 -14.53
C TYR A 162 -28.03 10.91 -13.64
N TRP A 163 -28.78 10.00 -13.02
CA TRP A 163 -29.85 10.36 -12.11
C TRP A 163 -29.33 11.07 -10.86
N ILE A 164 -28.24 10.61 -10.27
CA ILE A 164 -27.60 11.28 -9.11
C ILE A 164 -27.18 12.73 -9.44
N LEU A 165 -26.72 12.99 -10.66
CA LEU A 165 -26.26 14.32 -11.08
C LEU A 165 -27.39 15.26 -11.52
N THR A 166 -28.56 14.72 -11.90
CA THR A 166 -29.67 15.50 -12.48
C THR A 166 -30.89 15.60 -11.57
N ASP A 167 -30.89 14.89 -10.44
CA ASP A 167 -31.97 14.94 -9.47
C ASP A 167 -32.19 16.35 -8.91
N GLN A 168 -33.44 16.69 -8.60
CA GLN A 168 -33.78 18.02 -8.07
C GLN A 168 -33.16 18.27 -6.69
N GLU A 169 -33.09 17.22 -5.86
CA GLU A 169 -32.43 17.23 -4.58
C GLU A 169 -31.35 16.15 -4.52
N PHE A 170 -30.11 16.56 -4.30
CA PHE A 170 -28.99 15.63 -4.19
C PHE A 170 -29.07 14.83 -2.89
N ASP A 171 -29.26 13.52 -3.00
CA ASP A 171 -29.17 12.55 -1.90
C ASP A 171 -27.76 11.96 -1.78
N ARG A 172 -27.06 12.35 -0.71
CA ARG A 172 -25.73 11.85 -0.38
C ARG A 172 -25.70 10.37 0.00
N HIS A 173 -26.77 9.81 0.58
CA HIS A 173 -26.81 8.38 0.89
C HIS A 173 -26.89 7.56 -0.39
N ARG A 174 -27.69 7.98 -1.37
CA ARG A 174 -27.74 7.38 -2.71
C ARG A 174 -26.39 7.46 -3.41
N ALA A 175 -25.77 8.65 -3.44
CA ALA A 175 -24.44 8.84 -4.03
C ALA A 175 -23.33 8.05 -3.32
N GLY A 176 -23.40 7.95 -1.98
CA GLY A 176 -22.44 7.18 -1.18
C GLY A 176 -22.54 5.68 -1.42
N ARG A 177 -23.76 5.13 -1.53
CA ARG A 177 -23.96 3.72 -1.92
C ARG A 177 -23.42 3.45 -3.31
N TRP A 178 -23.71 4.33 -4.27
CA TRP A 178 -23.18 4.21 -5.62
C TRP A 178 -21.65 4.22 -5.63
N MET A 179 -20.99 5.16 -4.93
CA MET A 179 -19.53 5.15 -4.84
C MET A 179 -18.98 3.88 -4.18
N ASN A 180 -19.63 3.38 -3.13
CA ASN A 180 -19.23 2.17 -2.42
C ASN A 180 -19.25 0.94 -3.36
N ASP A 181 -20.31 0.79 -4.14
CA ASP A 181 -20.47 -0.30 -5.10
C ASP A 181 -19.41 -0.26 -6.22
N HIS A 182 -18.83 0.92 -6.46
CA HIS A 182 -17.84 1.18 -7.49
C HIS A 182 -16.41 1.39 -6.95
N VAL A 183 -16.12 1.10 -5.68
CA VAL A 183 -14.74 1.17 -5.13
C VAL A 183 -13.79 0.22 -5.86
N VAL A 184 -14.25 -0.97 -6.26
CA VAL A 184 -13.42 -1.90 -7.04
C VAL A 184 -13.07 -1.32 -8.42
N PHE A 185 -13.99 -0.57 -9.02
CA PHE A 185 -13.77 0.11 -10.29
C PHE A 185 -12.65 1.17 -10.18
N THR A 186 -12.52 1.88 -9.06
CA THR A 186 -11.42 2.87 -8.92
C THR A 186 -10.05 2.23 -8.94
N PHE A 187 -9.88 1.07 -8.31
CA PHE A 187 -8.61 0.34 -8.36
C PHE A 187 -8.32 -0.16 -9.79
N GLN A 188 -9.34 -0.65 -10.50
CA GLN A 188 -9.20 -1.05 -11.91
C GLN A 188 -8.83 0.14 -12.81
N ALA A 189 -9.49 1.29 -12.63
CA ALA A 189 -9.22 2.52 -13.36
C ALA A 189 -7.80 3.03 -13.09
N ALA A 190 -7.33 3.00 -11.83
CA ALA A 190 -5.96 3.38 -11.48
C ALA A 190 -4.92 2.45 -12.11
N ILE A 191 -5.15 1.14 -12.13
CA ILE A 191 -4.26 0.17 -12.80
C ILE A 191 -4.22 0.42 -14.30
N PHE A 192 -5.38 0.60 -14.93
CA PHE A 192 -5.48 0.91 -16.36
C PHE A 192 -4.75 2.21 -16.70
N TYR A 193 -4.97 3.26 -15.90
CA TYR A 193 -4.28 4.54 -16.02
C TYR A 193 -2.75 4.41 -15.97
N LEU A 194 -2.22 3.68 -14.99
CA LEU A 194 -0.76 3.44 -14.88
C LEU A 194 -0.23 2.70 -16.11
N PHE A 195 -0.92 1.64 -16.54
CA PHE A 195 -0.56 0.91 -17.75
C PHE A 195 -0.55 1.83 -18.98
N THR A 196 -1.61 2.61 -19.18
CA THR A 196 -1.73 3.56 -20.29
C THR A 196 -0.60 4.58 -20.28
N ILE A 197 -0.24 5.14 -19.12
CA ILE A 197 0.86 6.09 -19.00
C ILE A 197 2.20 5.48 -19.41
N PHE A 198 2.55 4.31 -18.89
CA PHE A 198 3.84 3.69 -19.20
C PHE A 198 3.91 3.20 -20.64
N ALA A 199 2.81 2.64 -21.16
CA ALA A 199 2.69 2.27 -22.57
C ALA A 199 2.82 3.50 -23.48
N LEU A 200 2.12 4.59 -23.16
CA LEU A 200 2.16 5.84 -23.93
C LEU A 200 3.54 6.50 -23.83
N LYS A 201 4.19 6.46 -22.66
CA LYS A 201 5.55 6.97 -22.47
C LYS A 201 6.54 6.21 -23.35
N LYS A 202 6.43 4.88 -23.43
CA LYS A 202 7.25 4.05 -24.33
C LYS A 202 6.96 4.38 -25.80
N TRP A 203 5.69 4.47 -26.19
CA TRP A 203 5.29 4.80 -27.55
C TRP A 203 5.74 6.20 -28.00
N MET A 204 5.81 7.15 -27.07
CA MET A 204 6.31 8.50 -27.34
C MET A 204 7.83 8.58 -27.46
N GLN A 205 8.62 7.55 -27.09
CA GLN A 205 10.09 7.64 -27.12
C GLN A 205 10.61 8.07 -28.49
N ASP A 206 10.12 7.44 -29.55
CA ASP A 206 10.57 7.64 -30.94
C ASP A 206 9.78 8.73 -31.70
N ARG A 207 8.94 9.52 -31.01
CA ARG A 207 8.04 10.51 -31.65
C ARG A 207 8.31 11.93 -31.22
N GLU A 208 7.98 12.91 -32.04
CA GLU A 208 8.03 14.32 -31.64
C GLU A 208 6.89 14.67 -30.65
N PRO A 209 7.09 15.66 -29.75
CA PRO A 209 6.05 16.09 -28.82
C PRO A 209 4.85 16.70 -29.56
N PHE A 210 3.63 16.32 -29.16
CA PHE A 210 2.42 16.83 -29.79
C PHE A 210 2.14 18.30 -29.43
N LYS A 211 1.68 19.07 -30.42
CA LYS A 211 1.25 20.48 -30.26
C LYS A 211 -0.21 20.55 -29.81
N LEU A 212 -0.48 20.28 -28.53
CA LEU A 212 -1.83 20.19 -27.95
C LEU A 212 -2.29 21.47 -27.23
N GLN A 213 -1.93 22.66 -27.74
CA GLN A 213 -2.21 23.92 -27.04
C GLN A 213 -3.70 24.10 -26.71
N TRP A 214 -4.59 23.99 -27.71
CA TRP A 214 -6.02 24.23 -27.52
C TRP A 214 -6.72 23.16 -26.67
N PRO A 215 -6.48 21.84 -26.88
CA PRO A 215 -7.03 20.81 -25.99
C PRO A 215 -6.61 20.99 -24.53
N VAL A 216 -5.33 21.29 -24.27
CA VAL A 216 -4.81 21.52 -22.91
C VAL A 216 -5.40 22.79 -22.31
N ALA A 217 -5.56 23.86 -23.10
CA ALA A 217 -6.18 25.10 -22.63
C ALA A 217 -7.66 24.87 -22.24
N ALA A 218 -8.44 24.22 -23.11
CA ALA A 218 -9.85 23.91 -22.84
C ALA A 218 -10.01 23.02 -21.59
N TRP A 219 -9.12 22.03 -21.44
CA TRP A 219 -9.08 21.18 -20.27
C TRP A 219 -8.77 21.95 -18.98
N ASN A 220 -7.69 22.73 -18.97
CA ASN A 220 -7.31 23.55 -17.81
C ASN A 220 -8.42 24.54 -17.42
N PHE A 221 -9.06 25.17 -18.41
CA PHE A 221 -10.20 26.05 -18.18
C PHE A 221 -11.38 25.30 -17.54
N THR A 222 -11.68 24.10 -18.03
CA THR A 222 -12.79 23.28 -17.53
C THR A 222 -12.57 22.89 -16.06
N ILE A 223 -11.37 22.43 -15.72
CA ILE A 223 -11.05 22.06 -14.32
C ILE A 223 -11.04 23.29 -13.41
N ALA A 224 -10.52 24.42 -13.87
CA ALA A 224 -10.56 25.68 -13.12
C ALA A 224 -12.01 26.13 -12.87
N LEU A 225 -12.87 26.08 -13.90
CA LEU A 225 -14.27 26.48 -13.82
C LEU A 225 -15.06 25.57 -12.87
N VAL A 226 -14.97 24.25 -13.05
CA VAL A 226 -15.66 23.28 -12.18
C VAL A 226 -15.20 23.44 -10.72
N SER A 227 -13.90 23.53 -10.49
CA SER A 227 -13.34 23.72 -9.14
C SER A 227 -13.80 25.03 -8.51
N GLY A 228 -13.84 26.11 -9.30
CA GLY A 228 -14.24 27.44 -8.84
C GLY A 228 -15.73 27.52 -8.51
N VAL A 229 -16.60 26.95 -9.35
CA VAL A 229 -18.05 26.87 -9.10
C VAL A 229 -18.32 26.04 -7.84
N CYS A 230 -17.72 24.86 -7.72
CA CYS A 230 -17.89 24.02 -6.53
C CYS A 230 -17.37 24.73 -5.27
N ALA A 231 -16.21 25.37 -5.33
CA ALA A 231 -15.68 26.14 -4.19
C ALA A 231 -16.64 27.28 -3.79
N ALA A 232 -17.13 28.06 -4.75
CA ALA A 232 -18.06 29.16 -4.49
C ALA A 232 -19.38 28.70 -3.85
N VAL A 233 -19.92 27.55 -4.28
CA VAL A 233 -21.12 26.94 -3.70
C VAL A 233 -20.87 26.46 -2.26
N MET A 234 -19.68 25.93 -1.97
CA MET A 234 -19.32 25.42 -0.65
C MET A 234 -18.93 26.52 0.35
N THR A 235 -18.43 27.68 -0.11
CA THR A 235 -17.92 28.77 0.75
C THR A 235 -18.89 29.23 1.83
N PRO A 236 -20.18 29.54 1.55
CA PRO A 236 -21.08 30.06 2.58
C PRO A 236 -21.33 29.08 3.72
N GLU A 237 -21.46 27.79 3.42
CA GLU A 237 -21.61 26.76 4.45
C GLU A 237 -20.32 26.56 5.24
N PHE A 238 -19.18 26.47 4.54
CA PHE A 238 -17.88 26.25 5.16
C PHE A 238 -17.53 27.37 6.15
N VAL A 239 -17.68 28.64 5.73
CA VAL A 239 -17.38 29.81 6.55
C VAL A 239 -18.36 29.93 7.72
N ARG A 240 -19.67 29.74 7.47
CA ARG A 240 -20.70 29.77 8.52
C ARG A 240 -20.44 28.72 9.59
N ASN A 241 -20.22 27.47 9.19
CA ASN A 241 -19.98 26.38 10.14
C ASN A 241 -18.65 26.57 10.90
N LEU A 242 -17.60 27.09 10.25
CA LEU A 242 -16.35 27.40 10.94
C LEU A 242 -16.52 28.50 11.98
N TYR A 243 -17.33 29.52 11.69
CA TYR A 243 -17.60 30.64 12.61
C TYR A 243 -18.54 30.25 13.75
N GLU A 244 -19.63 29.52 13.47
CA GLU A 244 -20.65 29.16 14.46
C GLU A 244 -20.24 28.00 15.36
N LEU A 245 -19.60 26.97 14.80
CA LEU A 245 -19.31 25.72 15.51
C LEU A 245 -17.84 25.63 15.95
N GLY A 246 -16.96 26.38 15.30
CA GLY A 246 -15.51 26.31 15.51
C GLY A 246 -14.85 25.13 14.80
N PHE A 247 -13.52 25.20 14.67
CA PHE A 247 -12.72 24.24 13.90
C PHE A 247 -12.88 22.78 14.35
N SER A 248 -12.86 22.54 15.67
CA SER A 248 -12.99 21.20 16.27
C SER A 248 -14.31 20.54 15.93
N ALA A 249 -15.42 21.27 16.07
CA ALA A 249 -16.74 20.76 15.75
C ALA A 249 -16.89 20.53 14.24
N THR A 250 -16.23 21.36 13.41
CA THR A 250 -16.30 21.18 11.96
C THR A 250 -15.56 19.93 11.45
N LEU A 251 -14.59 19.40 12.17
CA LEU A 251 -13.93 18.15 11.81
C LEU A 251 -14.77 16.92 12.20
N CYS A 252 -15.55 17.03 13.28
CA CYS A 252 -16.17 15.89 13.92
C CYS A 252 -17.69 15.78 13.75
N THR A 253 -18.35 16.85 13.33
CA THR A 253 -19.79 16.86 13.12
C THR A 253 -20.11 17.42 11.75
N ALA A 254 -21.20 16.92 11.16
CA ALA A 254 -21.80 17.53 9.98
C ALA A 254 -23.28 17.69 10.24
N ARG A 255 -23.80 18.89 9.96
CA ARG A 255 -25.25 19.13 9.86
C ARG A 255 -25.74 18.45 8.58
N GLU A 256 -26.99 17.96 8.55
CA GLU A 256 -27.58 17.33 7.35
C GLU A 256 -27.43 18.22 6.10
N GLU A 257 -27.58 19.55 6.26
CA GLU A 257 -27.38 20.57 5.21
C GLU A 257 -25.97 20.64 4.59
N THR A 258 -24.97 20.03 5.23
CA THR A 258 -23.56 20.09 4.79
C THR A 258 -23.32 19.19 3.59
N PHE A 259 -24.07 18.09 3.51
CA PHE A 259 -23.91 17.06 2.49
C PHE A 259 -25.15 16.86 1.63
N SER A 260 -26.20 17.65 1.82
CA SER A 260 -27.42 17.62 1.00
C SER A 260 -27.49 18.78 0.00
N GLY A 261 -28.35 18.62 -1.01
CA GLY A 261 -28.63 19.65 -2.01
C GLY A 261 -27.39 20.07 -2.82
N THR A 262 -27.36 21.33 -3.27
CA THR A 262 -26.32 21.84 -4.18
C THR A 262 -24.90 21.75 -3.62
N ARG A 263 -24.74 21.81 -2.28
CA ARG A 263 -23.44 21.72 -1.60
C ARG A 263 -22.91 20.30 -1.57
N GLY A 264 -23.78 19.34 -1.25
CA GLY A 264 -23.48 17.91 -1.35
C GLY A 264 -23.10 17.51 -2.79
N LEU A 265 -23.85 18.02 -3.77
CA LEU A 265 -23.56 17.82 -5.19
C LEU A 265 -22.18 18.40 -5.56
N ALA A 266 -21.85 19.62 -5.11
CA ALA A 266 -20.56 20.23 -5.36
C ALA A 266 -19.40 19.38 -4.82
N LEU A 267 -19.53 18.85 -3.60
CA LEU A 267 -18.55 17.94 -3.03
C LEU A 267 -18.44 16.64 -3.84
N PHE A 268 -19.58 16.03 -4.19
CA PHE A 268 -19.61 14.80 -4.98
C PHE A 268 -18.94 14.98 -6.35
N VAL A 269 -19.25 16.06 -7.07
CA VAL A 269 -18.65 16.40 -8.35
C VAL A 269 -17.14 16.59 -8.21
N LEU A 270 -16.68 17.28 -7.17
CA LEU A 270 -15.24 17.40 -6.90
C LEU A 270 -14.61 16.02 -6.73
N LEU A 271 -15.15 15.15 -5.88
CA LEU A 271 -14.56 13.82 -5.65
C LEU A 271 -14.61 12.91 -6.88
N PHE A 272 -15.66 13.04 -7.70
CA PHE A 272 -15.77 12.35 -8.98
C PHE A 272 -14.75 12.87 -10.00
N ALA A 273 -14.45 14.18 -10.01
CA ALA A 273 -13.51 14.81 -10.94
C ALA A 273 -12.06 14.28 -10.86
N ARG A 274 -11.71 13.51 -9.82
CA ARG A 274 -10.40 12.85 -9.67
C ARG A 274 -10.17 11.79 -10.76
N LEU A 275 -11.23 11.20 -11.29
CA LEU A 275 -11.14 10.23 -12.38
C LEU A 275 -10.72 10.92 -13.71
N PRO A 276 -11.40 11.96 -14.18
CA PRO A 276 -11.00 12.62 -15.43
C PRO A 276 -9.72 13.47 -15.28
N GLU A 277 -9.27 13.83 -14.07
CA GLU A 277 -7.92 14.40 -13.82
C GLU A 277 -6.76 13.52 -14.35
N PHE A 278 -6.97 12.22 -14.61
CA PHE A 278 -5.99 11.36 -15.30
C PHE A 278 -5.56 11.89 -16.68
N ILE A 279 -6.40 12.72 -17.31
CA ILE A 279 -6.09 13.37 -18.59
C ILE A 279 -4.87 14.32 -18.47
N ASP A 280 -4.62 14.90 -17.29
CA ASP A 280 -3.44 15.77 -17.07
C ASP A 280 -2.14 15.03 -17.35
N THR A 281 -2.03 13.81 -16.82
CA THR A 281 -0.84 12.98 -16.99
C THR A 281 -0.68 12.53 -18.44
N ILE A 282 -1.78 12.26 -19.14
CA ILE A 282 -1.77 11.94 -20.56
C ILE A 282 -1.20 13.13 -21.35
N PHE A 283 -1.65 14.36 -21.07
CA PHE A 283 -1.12 15.56 -21.73
C PHE A 283 0.37 15.78 -21.46
N ILE A 284 0.85 15.54 -20.24
CA ILE A 284 2.28 15.64 -19.89
C ILE A 284 3.10 14.65 -20.74
N VAL A 285 2.66 13.40 -20.84
CA VAL A 285 3.36 12.37 -21.61
C VAL A 285 3.34 12.69 -23.11
N LEU A 286 2.20 13.10 -23.68
CA LEU A 286 2.08 13.46 -25.09
C LEU A 286 2.93 14.68 -25.47
N LYS A 287 3.18 15.59 -24.53
CA LYS A 287 4.06 16.75 -24.71
C LYS A 287 5.53 16.45 -24.39
N LYS A 288 5.89 15.21 -24.05
CA LYS A 288 7.23 14.81 -23.57
C LYS A 288 7.74 15.65 -22.39
N GLN A 289 6.85 16.10 -21.52
CA GLN A 289 7.25 16.79 -20.30
C GLN A 289 7.72 15.77 -19.24
N PRO A 290 8.63 16.15 -18.32
CA PRO A 290 9.13 15.23 -17.31
C PRO A 290 8.00 14.77 -16.40
N LEU A 291 7.64 13.49 -16.51
CA LEU A 291 6.64 12.88 -15.67
C LEU A 291 7.22 12.54 -14.29
N LEU A 292 6.93 13.40 -13.31
CA LEU A 292 7.37 13.21 -11.92
C LEU A 292 6.59 12.08 -11.25
N PHE A 293 7.29 11.28 -10.43
CA PHE A 293 6.68 10.18 -9.68
C PHE A 293 5.48 10.62 -8.85
N ILE A 294 5.67 11.70 -8.08
CA ILE A 294 4.64 12.24 -7.19
C ILE A 294 3.35 12.59 -7.94
N HIS A 295 3.42 12.95 -9.21
CA HIS A 295 2.24 13.35 -9.99
C HIS A 295 1.34 12.15 -10.29
N TYR A 296 1.86 11.13 -10.98
CA TYR A 296 1.03 9.96 -11.32
C TYR A 296 0.69 9.10 -10.10
N TYR A 297 1.56 9.09 -9.08
CA TYR A 297 1.28 8.48 -7.78
C TYR A 297 0.10 9.17 -7.08
N HIS A 298 0.16 10.51 -6.95
CA HIS A 298 -0.91 11.30 -6.35
C HIS A 298 -2.24 11.06 -7.06
N HIS A 299 -2.31 11.23 -8.38
CA HIS A 299 -3.59 11.09 -9.10
C HIS A 299 -4.22 9.69 -8.92
N ALA A 300 -3.43 8.62 -9.04
CA ALA A 300 -3.93 7.26 -8.86
C ALA A 300 -4.44 7.03 -7.42
N LEU A 301 -3.70 7.52 -6.43
CA LEU A 301 -3.99 7.32 -5.03
C LEU A 301 -5.18 8.16 -4.55
N THR A 302 -5.25 9.43 -4.95
CA THR A 302 -6.37 10.33 -4.61
C THR A 302 -7.70 9.84 -5.16
N LEU A 303 -7.73 9.17 -6.32
CA LEU A 303 -8.96 8.57 -6.84
C LEU A 303 -9.49 7.47 -5.90
N CYS A 304 -8.64 6.49 -5.59
CA CYS A 304 -9.01 5.36 -4.74
C CYS A 304 -9.43 5.83 -3.34
N PHE A 305 -8.69 6.76 -2.74
CA PHE A 305 -9.04 7.30 -1.43
C PHE A 305 -10.31 8.13 -1.46
N ALA A 306 -10.48 9.02 -2.43
CA ALA A 306 -11.66 9.90 -2.49
C ALA A 306 -12.96 9.10 -2.51
N TRP A 307 -13.04 8.04 -3.32
CA TRP A 307 -14.26 7.25 -3.44
C TRP A 307 -14.46 6.33 -2.23
N SER A 308 -13.38 5.71 -1.72
CA SER A 308 -13.46 4.88 -0.51
C SER A 308 -13.89 5.71 0.70
N THR A 309 -13.29 6.88 0.90
CA THR A 309 -13.58 7.75 2.06
C THR A 309 -14.92 8.47 1.97
N TYR A 310 -15.46 8.74 0.77
CA TYR A 310 -16.81 9.26 0.59
C TYR A 310 -17.90 8.23 0.92
N SER A 311 -17.59 6.95 0.68
CA SER A 311 -18.45 5.81 1.02
C SER A 311 -18.61 5.70 2.54
N TYR A 312 -17.56 6.03 3.29
CA TYR A 312 -17.61 6.23 4.73
C TYR A 312 -18.14 7.64 5.06
N PHE A 313 -18.97 7.79 6.10
CA PHE A 313 -19.37 9.14 6.54
C PHE A 313 -18.23 9.84 7.27
N THR A 314 -17.56 10.76 6.56
CA THR A 314 -16.38 11.48 7.04
C THR A 314 -16.60 12.99 6.92
N PRO A 315 -17.17 13.66 7.95
CA PRO A 315 -17.33 15.12 8.02
C PRO A 315 -16.04 15.88 7.74
N ALA A 316 -14.91 15.38 8.24
CA ALA A 316 -13.59 15.98 8.05
C ALA A 316 -13.23 16.16 6.57
N MET A 317 -13.78 15.34 5.65
CA MET A 317 -13.46 15.37 4.22
C MET A 317 -13.85 16.69 3.53
N ARG A 318 -14.74 17.47 4.12
CA ARG A 318 -15.08 18.80 3.60
C ARG A 318 -13.89 19.76 3.56
N HIS A 319 -13.00 19.68 4.55
CA HIS A 319 -11.82 20.55 4.67
C HIS A 319 -10.82 20.32 3.53
N PRO A 320 -10.31 19.10 3.29
CA PRO A 320 -9.40 18.86 2.18
C PRO A 320 -10.09 19.10 0.84
N ALA A 321 -11.37 18.75 0.66
CA ALA A 321 -12.07 18.97 -0.60
C ALA A 321 -12.22 20.47 -0.94
N TYR A 322 -12.64 21.29 0.03
CA TYR A 322 -12.84 22.73 -0.15
C TYR A 322 -11.52 23.47 -0.43
N VAL A 323 -10.50 23.26 0.41
CA VAL A 323 -9.19 23.92 0.23
C VAL A 323 -8.54 23.48 -1.08
N ASN A 324 -8.64 22.18 -1.43
CA ASN A 324 -8.14 21.70 -2.71
C ASN A 324 -8.86 22.35 -3.90
N ALA A 325 -10.18 22.53 -3.83
CA ALA A 325 -10.93 23.20 -4.89
C ALA A 325 -10.48 24.66 -5.08
N LEU A 326 -10.22 25.39 -4.00
CA LEU A 326 -9.67 26.76 -4.07
C LEU A 326 -8.29 26.78 -4.75
N ILE A 327 -7.37 25.90 -4.32
CA ILE A 327 -6.03 25.82 -4.89
C ILE A 327 -6.06 25.35 -6.35
N HIS A 328 -6.89 24.36 -6.69
CA HIS A 328 -7.09 23.90 -8.07
C HIS A 328 -7.63 25.03 -8.95
N THR A 329 -8.58 25.83 -8.47
CA THR A 329 -9.10 26.98 -9.23
C THR A 329 -7.96 27.92 -9.64
N VAL A 330 -7.08 28.28 -8.70
CA VAL A 330 -5.95 29.19 -8.97
C VAL A 330 -4.87 28.51 -9.83
N MET A 331 -4.50 27.26 -9.51
CA MET A 331 -3.45 26.52 -10.23
C MET A 331 -3.83 26.27 -11.70
N TYR A 332 -5.04 25.77 -11.97
CA TYR A 332 -5.47 25.51 -13.34
C TYR A 332 -5.75 26.80 -14.11
N SER A 333 -6.17 27.89 -13.45
CA SER A 333 -6.22 29.22 -14.10
C SER A 333 -4.84 29.69 -14.54
N TYR A 334 -3.81 29.47 -13.71
CA TYR A 334 -2.42 29.75 -14.09
C TYR A 334 -1.95 28.86 -15.27
N TYR A 335 -2.29 27.57 -15.27
CA TYR A 335 -1.97 26.67 -16.38
C TYR A 335 -2.72 27.01 -17.67
N PHE A 336 -3.96 27.47 -17.57
CA PHE A 336 -4.72 27.98 -18.70
C PHE A 336 -4.04 29.18 -19.34
N LEU A 337 -3.73 30.22 -18.55
CA LEU A 337 -3.06 31.44 -19.04
C LEU A 337 -1.69 31.13 -19.66
N THR A 338 -0.89 30.28 -19.01
CA THR A 338 0.43 29.89 -19.54
C THR A 338 0.32 29.08 -20.83
N THR A 339 -0.74 28.27 -21.00
CA THR A 339 -1.01 27.54 -22.25
C THR A 339 -1.43 28.49 -23.38
N LEU A 340 -2.11 29.60 -23.07
CA LEU A 340 -2.41 30.68 -24.02
C LEU A 340 -1.21 31.58 -24.36
N LYS A 341 -0.01 31.25 -23.85
CA LYS A 341 1.22 32.05 -23.99
C LYS A 341 1.15 33.42 -23.32
N ILE A 342 0.17 33.63 -22.45
CA ILE A 342 0.16 34.75 -21.49
C ILE A 342 1.14 34.35 -20.39
N ARG A 343 2.06 35.24 -20.03
CA ARG A 343 3.10 34.96 -19.02
C ARG A 343 2.81 35.72 -17.73
N PRO A 344 2.12 35.10 -16.74
CA PRO A 344 1.95 35.70 -15.43
C PRO A 344 3.32 35.96 -14.76
N PRO A 345 3.42 36.94 -13.85
CA PRO A 345 4.65 37.19 -13.12
C PRO A 345 5.15 35.93 -12.39
N PRO A 346 6.47 35.66 -12.33
CA PRO A 346 7.02 34.48 -11.65
C PRO A 346 6.64 34.36 -10.16
N ILE A 347 6.30 35.50 -9.54
CA ILE A 347 5.81 35.57 -8.16
C ILE A 347 4.52 34.75 -8.00
N VAL A 348 3.62 34.78 -9.00
CA VAL A 348 2.35 34.04 -8.96
C VAL A 348 2.59 32.54 -8.84
N ALA A 349 3.53 31.98 -9.62
CA ALA A 349 3.88 30.57 -9.54
C ALA A 349 4.45 30.18 -8.17
N ARG A 350 5.25 31.07 -7.55
CA ARG A 350 5.77 30.88 -6.18
C ARG A 350 4.65 30.91 -5.15
N CYS A 351 3.74 31.86 -5.24
CA CYS A 351 2.57 31.96 -4.36
C CYS A 351 1.68 30.71 -4.45
N ILE A 352 1.43 30.18 -5.65
CA ILE A 352 0.68 28.93 -5.85
C ILE A 352 1.38 27.76 -5.14
N THR A 353 2.70 27.64 -5.32
CA THR A 353 3.48 26.58 -4.67
C THR A 353 3.43 26.68 -3.15
N ILE A 354 3.53 27.89 -2.60
CA ILE A 354 3.40 28.15 -1.15
C ILE A 354 2.00 27.78 -0.68
N ALA A 355 0.96 28.18 -1.42
CA ALA A 355 -0.43 27.89 -1.08
C ALA A 355 -0.73 26.39 -1.08
N GLN A 356 -0.16 25.62 -2.02
CA GLN A 356 -0.22 24.15 -2.01
C GLN A 356 0.44 23.53 -0.77
N ILE A 357 1.59 24.07 -0.32
CA ILE A 357 2.26 23.59 0.88
C ILE A 357 1.41 23.89 2.12
N VAL A 358 0.90 25.11 2.22
CA VAL A 358 0.01 25.54 3.32
C VAL A 358 -1.26 24.68 3.37
N GLN A 359 -1.84 24.32 2.21
CA GLN A 359 -2.96 23.38 2.13
C GLN A 359 -2.63 22.04 2.81
N PHE A 360 -1.49 21.43 2.48
CA PHE A 360 -1.10 20.14 3.09
C PHE A 360 -0.86 20.27 4.60
N VAL A 361 -0.23 21.35 5.06
CA VAL A 361 -0.02 21.61 6.50
C VAL A 361 -1.36 21.76 7.23
N TYR A 362 -2.30 22.48 6.64
CA TYR A 362 -3.65 22.66 7.19
C TYR A 362 -4.41 21.33 7.28
N ILE A 363 -4.38 20.51 6.23
CA ILE A 363 -5.04 19.20 6.20
C ILE A 363 -4.41 18.27 7.24
N PHE A 364 -3.08 18.20 7.31
CA PHE A 364 -2.36 17.38 8.28
C PHE A 364 -2.65 17.80 9.72
N TYR A 365 -2.69 19.10 9.99
CA TYR A 365 -3.09 19.62 11.30
C TYR A 365 -4.53 19.22 11.64
N GLY A 366 -5.47 19.36 10.71
CA GLY A 366 -6.86 18.96 10.91
C GLY A 366 -6.99 17.47 11.24
N LEU A 367 -6.24 16.61 10.54
CA LEU A 367 -6.22 15.17 10.79
C LEU A 367 -5.62 14.81 12.15
N ALA A 368 -4.48 15.41 12.50
CA ALA A 368 -3.84 15.23 13.81
C ALA A 368 -4.75 15.68 14.94
N HIS A 369 -5.39 16.84 14.77
CA HIS A 369 -6.32 17.40 15.74
C HIS A 369 -7.59 16.54 15.90
N GLN A 370 -8.18 16.05 14.81
CA GLN A 370 -9.30 15.11 14.86
C GLN A 370 -8.92 13.81 15.60
N THR A 371 -7.72 13.30 15.34
CA THR A 371 -7.20 12.10 16.02
C THR A 371 -7.00 12.34 17.52
N ALA A 372 -6.49 13.52 17.91
CA ALA A 372 -6.41 13.91 19.31
C ALA A 372 -7.80 14.00 19.96
N ILE A 373 -8.79 14.57 19.28
CA ILE A 373 -10.17 14.64 19.76
C ILE A 373 -10.74 13.24 20.08
N ILE A 374 -10.53 12.28 19.17
CA ILE A 374 -11.05 10.91 19.30
C ILE A 374 -10.29 10.11 20.36
N TYR A 375 -8.95 10.10 20.29
CA TYR A 375 -8.14 9.17 21.08
C TYR A 375 -7.65 9.74 22.40
N VAL A 376 -7.37 11.05 22.47
CA VAL A 376 -6.86 11.73 23.67
C VAL A 376 -8.00 12.32 24.49
N PHE A 377 -8.83 13.17 23.88
CA PHE A 377 -9.92 13.86 24.57
C PHE A 377 -11.21 13.03 24.70
N LYS A 378 -11.28 11.87 24.02
CA LYS A 378 -12.41 10.92 24.06
C LYS A 378 -13.76 11.56 23.76
N MET A 379 -13.79 12.60 22.93
CA MET A 379 -15.05 13.27 22.57
C MET A 379 -15.73 12.54 21.39
N PRO A 380 -17.07 12.52 21.34
CA PRO A 380 -17.80 11.90 20.24
C PRO A 380 -17.52 12.64 18.93
N CYS A 381 -17.07 11.89 17.92
CA CYS A 381 -16.74 12.37 16.59
C CYS A 381 -17.37 11.42 15.57
N LEU A 382 -18.14 11.94 14.62
CA LEU A 382 -18.71 11.15 13.53
C LEU A 382 -17.59 10.84 12.54
N GLN A 383 -16.83 9.78 12.81
CA GLN A 383 -15.71 9.37 11.97
C GLN A 383 -15.60 7.85 11.95
N ASP A 384 -15.56 7.28 10.76
CA ASP A 384 -15.28 5.85 10.59
C ASP A 384 -13.78 5.57 10.85
N PRO A 385 -13.42 4.57 11.69
CA PRO A 385 -12.03 4.24 12.00
C PRO A 385 -11.22 3.79 10.77
N THR A 386 -11.85 3.07 9.83
CA THR A 386 -11.21 2.63 8.59
C THR A 386 -10.96 3.83 7.69
N GLY A 387 -11.95 4.72 7.53
CA GLY A 387 -11.79 5.99 6.81
C GLY A 387 -10.66 6.86 7.38
N LEU A 388 -10.56 6.97 8.71
CA LEU A 388 -9.51 7.73 9.38
C LEU A 388 -8.12 7.13 9.15
N ALA A 389 -7.98 5.81 9.25
CA ALA A 389 -6.72 5.11 8.99
C ALA A 389 -6.26 5.27 7.53
N LEU A 390 -7.19 5.24 6.58
CA LEU A 390 -6.94 5.45 5.16
C LEU A 390 -6.43 6.88 4.87
N ILE A 391 -7.02 7.90 5.51
CA ILE A 391 -6.57 9.29 5.36
C ILE A 391 -5.18 9.49 5.95
N TRP A 392 -4.91 8.92 7.14
CA TRP A 392 -3.56 8.93 7.73
C TRP A 392 -2.52 8.27 6.84
N PHE A 393 -2.84 7.11 6.27
CA PHE A 393 -1.94 6.44 5.34
C PHE A 393 -1.60 7.34 4.14
N MET A 394 -2.62 7.95 3.52
CA MET A 394 -2.42 8.84 2.36
C MET A 394 -1.60 10.09 2.70
N ASP A 395 -1.93 10.79 3.79
CA ASP A 395 -1.24 12.04 4.14
C ASP A 395 0.20 11.78 4.60
N LEU A 396 0.45 10.66 5.31
CA LEU A 396 1.81 10.26 5.68
C LEU A 396 2.64 9.87 4.45
N THR A 397 2.07 9.22 3.43
CA THR A 397 2.83 8.90 2.21
C THR A 397 3.17 10.15 1.39
N TYR A 398 2.28 11.14 1.36
CA TYR A 398 2.56 12.43 0.70
C TYR A 398 3.57 13.28 1.46
N LEU A 399 3.43 13.38 2.78
CA LEU A 399 4.42 14.03 3.62
C LEU A 399 5.77 13.33 3.49
N TYR A 400 5.79 12.00 3.48
CA TYR A 400 6.99 11.19 3.29
C TYR A 400 7.63 11.40 1.91
N HIS A 401 6.87 11.51 0.81
CA HIS A 401 7.47 11.80 -0.50
C HIS A 401 7.95 13.24 -0.66
N ARG A 402 7.27 14.19 -0.03
CA ARG A 402 7.66 15.60 -0.11
C ARG A 402 8.82 15.91 0.84
N ALA A 403 8.87 15.28 2.01
CA ALA A 403 10.01 15.27 2.93
C ALA A 403 11.13 14.32 2.45
N GLY A 404 10.81 13.29 1.67
CA GLY A 404 11.73 12.27 1.14
C GLY A 404 12.61 12.76 -0.01
N ARG A 405 12.32 13.92 -0.60
CA ARG A 405 13.37 14.66 -1.35
C ARG A 405 14.52 15.15 -0.46
N TRP A 406 14.37 15.04 0.86
CA TRP A 406 15.40 15.27 1.87
C TRP A 406 15.90 13.97 2.53
N MET A 407 15.30 12.80 2.21
CA MET A 407 15.68 11.49 2.76
C MET A 407 15.62 10.38 1.68
N ASP A 408 16.79 10.07 1.13
CA ASP A 408 17.32 8.92 0.37
C ASP A 408 16.47 8.09 -0.62
N ASP A 409 17.12 7.79 -1.76
CA ASP A 409 16.66 7.05 -2.95
C ASP A 409 16.28 5.57 -2.73
N HIS A 410 16.54 5.02 -1.54
CA HIS A 410 16.49 3.57 -1.32
C HIS A 410 15.07 2.99 -1.14
N VAL A 411 14.09 3.78 -0.70
CA VAL A 411 12.70 3.30 -0.46
C VAL A 411 11.86 3.34 -1.74
N VAL A 412 12.17 4.25 -2.67
CA VAL A 412 11.50 4.37 -3.98
C VAL A 412 11.77 3.13 -4.84
N PHE A 413 12.99 2.60 -4.81
CA PHE A 413 13.34 1.34 -5.49
C PHE A 413 12.49 0.17 -5.00
N THR A 414 12.25 0.05 -3.68
CA THR A 414 11.48 -1.04 -3.09
C THR A 414 10.02 -1.02 -3.53
N PHE A 415 9.38 0.16 -3.54
CA PHE A 415 8.01 0.30 -4.04
C PHE A 415 7.90 0.06 -5.54
N GLN A 416 8.89 0.50 -6.34
CA GLN A 416 8.97 0.19 -7.77
C GLN A 416 9.14 -1.30 -8.02
N ALA A 417 9.95 -2.00 -7.21
CA ALA A 417 10.13 -3.45 -7.29
C ALA A 417 8.84 -4.21 -6.94
N VAL A 418 8.09 -3.76 -5.93
CA VAL A 418 6.77 -4.34 -5.59
C VAL A 418 5.74 -4.10 -6.70
N LEU A 419 5.69 -2.89 -7.26
CA LEU A 419 4.79 -2.59 -8.38
C LEU A 419 5.16 -3.38 -9.64
N LEU A 420 6.45 -3.54 -9.93
CA LEU A 420 6.94 -4.36 -11.04
C LEU A 420 6.63 -5.85 -10.82
N TYR A 421 6.79 -6.34 -9.58
CA TYR A 421 6.45 -7.70 -9.19
C TYR A 421 4.94 -7.98 -9.36
N LEU A 422 4.09 -7.07 -8.86
CA LEU A 422 2.64 -7.15 -9.03
C LEU A 422 2.22 -7.04 -10.50
N ALA A 423 2.84 -6.14 -11.27
CA ALA A 423 2.60 -6.01 -12.71
C ALA A 423 2.97 -7.30 -13.45
N THR A 424 4.11 -7.91 -13.13
CA THR A 424 4.55 -9.18 -13.71
C THR A 424 3.55 -10.29 -13.41
N ILE A 425 3.05 -10.38 -12.17
CA ILE A 425 2.02 -11.36 -11.77
C ILE A 425 0.72 -11.13 -12.55
N LEU A 426 0.26 -9.88 -12.67
CA LEU A 426 -0.98 -9.56 -13.38
C LEU A 426 -0.88 -9.81 -14.89
N SER A 427 0.23 -9.40 -15.50
CA SER A 427 0.53 -9.65 -16.92
C SER A 427 0.63 -11.15 -17.21
N LEU A 428 1.31 -11.91 -16.35
CA LEU A 428 1.44 -13.36 -16.49
C LEU A 428 0.09 -14.06 -16.30
N LYS A 429 -0.75 -13.60 -15.36
CA LYS A 429 -2.10 -14.11 -15.16
C LYS A 429 -2.99 -13.89 -16.38
N GLN A 430 -2.92 -12.70 -16.99
CA GLN A 430 -3.66 -12.39 -18.22
C GLN A 430 -3.15 -13.23 -19.39
N TRP A 431 -1.83 -13.36 -19.54
CA TRP A 431 -1.20 -14.16 -20.59
C TRP A 431 -1.52 -15.66 -20.49
N MET A 432 -1.67 -16.18 -19.27
CA MET A 432 -2.05 -17.57 -19.00
C MET A 432 -3.54 -17.86 -19.19
N LYS A 433 -4.40 -16.85 -19.39
CA LYS A 433 -5.86 -17.04 -19.52
C LYS A 433 -6.23 -17.94 -20.70
N GLU A 434 -5.51 -17.81 -21.82
CA GLU A 434 -5.80 -18.49 -23.09
C GLU A 434 -4.84 -19.67 -23.38
N ARG A 435 -3.89 -19.98 -22.49
CA ARG A 435 -2.86 -21.00 -22.69
C ARG A 435 -3.05 -22.24 -21.83
N GLU A 436 -2.52 -23.37 -22.26
CA GLU A 436 -2.46 -24.58 -21.43
C GLU A 436 -1.41 -24.44 -20.30
N PRO A 437 -1.60 -25.11 -19.15
CA PRO A 437 -0.65 -25.03 -18.03
C PRO A 437 0.69 -25.66 -18.42
N PHE A 438 1.79 -24.97 -18.11
CA PHE A 438 3.13 -25.46 -18.42
C PHE A 438 3.53 -26.62 -17.49
N LYS A 439 4.15 -27.66 -18.05
CA LYS A 439 4.71 -28.79 -17.28
C LYS A 439 6.11 -28.43 -16.75
N LEU A 440 6.15 -27.59 -15.72
CA LEU A 440 7.40 -27.06 -15.14
C LEU A 440 7.97 -27.93 -14.01
N GLN A 441 7.84 -29.25 -14.08
CA GLN A 441 8.19 -30.11 -12.95
C GLN A 441 9.67 -30.00 -12.52
N VAL A 442 10.60 -30.08 -13.48
CA VAL A 442 12.04 -30.03 -13.22
C VAL A 442 12.51 -28.63 -12.80
N PRO A 443 12.14 -27.53 -13.49
CA PRO A 443 12.51 -26.18 -13.04
C PRO A 443 12.01 -25.83 -11.64
N VAL A 444 10.80 -26.26 -11.29
CA VAL A 444 10.21 -26.04 -9.97
C VAL A 444 10.95 -26.84 -8.89
N ALA A 445 11.34 -28.08 -9.18
CA ALA A 445 12.13 -28.88 -8.25
C ALA A 445 13.51 -28.25 -7.98
N ILE A 446 14.18 -27.76 -9.02
CA ILE A 446 15.47 -27.06 -8.89
C ILE A 446 15.31 -25.79 -8.06
N TRP A 447 14.25 -25.02 -8.30
CA TRP A 447 13.93 -23.81 -7.55
C TRP A 447 13.67 -24.09 -6.06
N ASP A 448 12.76 -25.01 -5.76
CA ASP A 448 12.38 -25.36 -4.38
C ASP A 448 13.59 -25.92 -3.61
N PHE A 449 14.41 -26.76 -4.25
CA PHE A 449 15.66 -27.26 -3.67
C PHE A 449 16.66 -26.13 -3.38
N SER A 450 16.83 -25.20 -4.32
CA SER A 450 17.75 -24.07 -4.17
C SER A 450 17.35 -23.19 -2.99
N ILE A 451 16.07 -22.86 -2.85
CA ILE A 451 15.60 -22.05 -1.71
C ILE A 451 15.73 -22.82 -0.39
N ALA A 452 15.41 -24.11 -0.37
CA ALA A 452 15.58 -24.94 0.83
C ALA A 452 17.04 -24.98 1.29
N LEU A 453 17.97 -25.17 0.34
CA LEU A 453 19.41 -25.20 0.60
C LEU A 453 19.91 -23.85 1.14
N VAL A 454 19.55 -22.75 0.47
CA VAL A 454 19.97 -21.39 0.87
C VAL A 454 19.42 -21.05 2.25
N SER A 455 18.14 -21.35 2.51
CA SER A 455 17.51 -21.11 3.80
C SER A 455 18.16 -21.95 4.91
N GLY A 456 18.51 -23.21 4.61
CA GLY A 456 19.21 -24.11 5.54
C GLY A 456 20.64 -23.65 5.85
N VAL A 457 21.40 -23.22 4.85
CA VAL A 457 22.76 -22.67 5.02
C VAL A 457 22.71 -21.36 5.81
N CYS A 458 21.75 -20.47 5.51
CA CYS A 458 21.56 -19.23 6.27
C CYS A 458 21.21 -19.52 7.73
N ALA A 459 20.27 -20.44 7.98
CA ALA A 459 19.92 -20.85 9.33
C ALA A 459 21.14 -21.41 10.07
N ALA A 460 21.89 -22.33 9.45
CA ALA A 460 23.08 -22.95 10.05
C ALA A 460 24.21 -21.93 10.35
N ALA A 461 24.45 -20.98 9.45
CA ALA A 461 25.43 -19.91 9.65
C ALA A 461 25.02 -19.00 10.82
N MET A 462 23.73 -18.66 10.90
CA MET A 462 23.17 -17.87 11.99
C MET A 462 23.14 -18.64 13.31
N THR A 463 23.03 -19.98 13.32
CA THR A 463 23.01 -20.80 14.55
C THR A 463 24.22 -20.53 15.43
N ARG A 464 25.44 -20.54 14.87
CA ARG A 464 26.64 -20.34 15.70
C ARG A 464 26.60 -18.95 16.36
N GLU A 465 26.39 -17.89 15.60
CA GLU A 465 26.35 -16.53 16.12
C GLU A 465 25.18 -16.29 17.08
N TYR A 466 24.00 -16.84 16.76
CA TYR A 466 22.80 -16.75 17.58
C TYR A 466 22.98 -17.43 18.94
N PHE A 467 23.47 -18.66 18.95
CA PHE A 467 23.69 -19.40 20.20
C PHE A 467 24.84 -18.81 21.01
N THR A 468 25.91 -18.33 20.36
CA THR A 468 27.02 -17.67 21.07
C THR A 468 26.56 -16.35 21.68
N ALA A 469 25.76 -15.55 20.99
CA ALA A 469 25.22 -14.30 21.51
C ALA A 469 24.17 -14.52 22.62
N THR A 470 23.36 -15.58 22.51
CA THR A 470 22.24 -15.87 23.43
C THR A 470 22.67 -16.67 24.67
N PHE A 471 23.68 -17.55 24.57
CA PHE A 471 24.00 -18.53 25.62
C PHE A 471 25.39 -18.38 26.27
N ASN A 472 26.35 -17.65 25.68
CA ASN A 472 27.67 -17.41 26.33
C ASN A 472 27.65 -16.30 27.39
N LYS A 473 26.52 -15.60 27.59
CA LYS A 473 26.31 -14.74 28.77
C LYS A 473 25.45 -15.56 29.74
N GLY A 474 26.05 -15.96 30.86
CA GLY A 474 25.59 -17.05 31.73
C GLY A 474 24.08 -17.12 31.99
N PHE A 475 23.56 -18.35 31.94
CA PHE A 475 22.19 -18.71 32.31
C PHE A 475 21.91 -18.36 33.79
N TYR A 476 20.98 -17.45 34.03
CA TYR A 476 20.33 -17.23 35.31
C TYR A 476 18.80 -17.30 35.11
N GLY A 477 18.26 -18.51 34.89
CA GLY A 477 16.80 -18.78 34.84
C GLY A 477 16.09 -18.50 33.51
N ILE A 478 14.80 -18.85 33.41
CA ILE A 478 13.98 -18.69 32.19
C ILE A 478 13.88 -17.21 31.75
N ASP A 479 13.95 -16.28 32.70
CA ASP A 479 14.02 -14.84 32.44
C ASP A 479 15.31 -14.43 31.71
N SER A 480 16.40 -15.20 31.86
CA SER A 480 17.70 -14.88 31.25
C SER A 480 17.82 -15.22 29.76
N LEU A 481 17.03 -16.17 29.24
CA LEU A 481 17.01 -16.49 27.81
C LEU A 481 16.42 -15.32 26.99
N VAL A 482 15.48 -14.60 27.62
CA VAL A 482 14.85 -13.40 27.07
C VAL A 482 15.72 -12.16 27.32
N LEU A 483 16.30 -12.00 28.52
CA LEU A 483 17.21 -10.88 28.87
C LEU A 483 18.50 -10.83 28.02
N VAL A 484 19.04 -11.97 27.59
CA VAL A 484 20.21 -12.00 26.69
C VAL A 484 19.80 -11.74 25.23
N ALA A 485 18.60 -12.18 24.82
CA ALA A 485 18.01 -11.87 23.52
C ALA A 485 17.55 -10.40 23.40
N SER A 486 17.24 -9.74 24.51
CA SER A 486 16.64 -8.40 24.57
C SER A 486 17.57 -7.28 25.03
N ARG A 487 18.81 -7.58 25.47
CA ARG A 487 19.80 -6.51 25.67
C ARG A 487 20.13 -5.90 24.33
N CYS A 488 19.75 -4.64 24.20
CA CYS A 488 19.94 -3.81 23.01
C CYS A 488 21.40 -3.79 22.57
N SER A 489 21.69 -4.70 21.63
CA SER A 489 22.99 -4.88 21.04
C SER A 489 23.41 -3.60 20.34
N THR A 490 24.63 -3.14 20.62
CA THR A 490 25.25 -2.01 19.94
C THR A 490 25.40 -2.29 18.44
N ARG A 491 25.31 -1.21 17.65
CA ARG A 491 25.39 -1.12 16.18
C ARG A 491 26.55 -1.93 15.55
N ASP A 492 27.63 -2.14 16.29
CA ASP A 492 28.87 -2.74 15.80
C ASP A 492 28.80 -4.26 15.54
N THR A 493 27.79 -4.96 16.06
CA THR A 493 27.65 -6.42 15.77
C THR A 493 26.84 -6.72 14.51
N PHE A 494 26.21 -5.72 13.87
CA PHE A 494 25.42 -5.93 12.65
C PHE A 494 26.30 -6.10 11.41
N TYR A 495 27.49 -5.48 11.41
CA TYR A 495 28.42 -5.49 10.27
C TYR A 495 29.42 -6.67 10.29
N ALA A 496 29.52 -7.40 11.40
CA ALA A 496 30.49 -8.49 11.55
C ALA A 496 30.10 -9.79 10.81
N GLY A 497 28.84 -9.91 10.34
CA GLY A 497 28.31 -11.06 9.60
C GLY A 497 28.07 -10.79 8.11
N SER A 498 28.91 -9.97 7.48
CA SER A 498 28.83 -9.51 6.08
C SER A 498 28.80 -10.61 4.99
N ASN A 499 28.83 -11.88 5.38
CA ASN A 499 28.85 -13.01 4.46
C ASN A 499 27.46 -13.51 4.04
N GLY A 500 26.40 -13.30 4.86
CA GLY A 500 25.07 -13.83 4.56
C GLY A 500 24.34 -13.10 3.43
N LEU A 501 24.40 -11.76 3.43
CA LEU A 501 23.79 -10.93 2.38
C LEU A 501 24.59 -11.02 1.06
N ALA A 502 25.92 -11.15 1.15
CA ALA A 502 26.79 -11.36 -0.01
C ALA A 502 26.43 -12.68 -0.72
N VAL A 503 26.19 -13.75 0.04
CA VAL A 503 25.72 -15.04 -0.50
C VAL A 503 24.32 -14.91 -1.12
N PHE A 504 23.40 -14.19 -0.48
CA PHE A 504 22.03 -13.97 -1.00
C PHE A 504 22.03 -13.16 -2.31
N VAL A 505 22.83 -12.08 -2.39
CA VAL A 505 22.96 -11.24 -3.58
C VAL A 505 23.70 -11.97 -4.71
N LEU A 506 24.77 -12.73 -4.40
CA LEU A 506 25.50 -13.53 -5.38
C LEU A 506 24.64 -14.67 -5.96
N LEU A 507 23.79 -15.29 -5.15
CA LEU A 507 22.85 -16.31 -5.62
C LEU A 507 21.74 -15.69 -6.47
N PHE A 508 21.18 -14.54 -6.09
CA PHE A 508 20.16 -13.83 -6.89
C PHE A 508 20.72 -13.33 -8.23
N ALA A 509 21.97 -12.87 -8.25
CA ALA A 509 22.68 -12.48 -9.47
C ALA A 509 22.91 -13.68 -10.42
N ARG A 510 23.34 -14.83 -9.89
CA ARG A 510 23.48 -16.06 -10.70
C ARG A 510 22.14 -16.67 -11.13
N LEU A 511 21.08 -16.45 -10.36
CA LEU A 511 19.72 -16.86 -10.70
C LEU A 511 19.13 -15.99 -11.82
N SER A 512 19.46 -14.70 -11.86
CA SER A 512 19.18 -13.81 -12.99
C SER A 512 19.88 -14.31 -14.25
N GLU A 513 21.17 -14.64 -14.17
CA GLU A 513 21.92 -15.20 -15.31
C GLU A 513 21.33 -16.54 -15.78
N PHE A 514 20.86 -17.39 -14.86
CA PHE A 514 20.19 -18.66 -15.18
C PHE A 514 18.82 -18.48 -15.83
N ILE A 515 18.05 -17.46 -15.42
CA ILE A 515 16.78 -17.10 -16.05
C ILE A 515 17.02 -16.53 -17.45
N ASP A 516 18.05 -15.71 -17.64
CA ASP A 516 18.43 -15.20 -18.96
C ASP A 516 18.88 -16.33 -19.91
N THR A 517 19.48 -17.41 -19.39
CA THR A 517 19.82 -18.60 -20.19
C THR A 517 18.63 -19.54 -20.46
N LEU A 518 17.52 -19.42 -19.73
CA LEU A 518 16.28 -20.18 -19.97
C LEU A 518 15.39 -19.53 -21.05
N PHE A 519 15.66 -18.27 -21.42
CA PHE A 519 14.90 -17.49 -22.41
C PHE A 519 15.68 -17.19 -23.70
N ILE A 520 16.85 -17.81 -23.89
CA ILE A 520 17.55 -17.98 -25.17
C ILE A 520 17.34 -19.44 -25.60
#